data_AF-A0A968ZPZ1-F1
#
_entry.id   AF-A0A968ZPZ1-F1
#
_cell.length_a   1.000
_cell.length_b   1.000
_cell.length_c   1.000
_cell.angle_alpha   90.00
_cell.angle_beta   90.00
_cell.angle_gamma   90.00
#
_symmetry.space_group_name_H-M   'P 1'
#
loop_
_entity.id
_entity.type
_entity.pdbx_description
1 polymer ?
#
loop_
_entity_poly.entity_id
_entity_poly.type
_entity_poly.pdbx_seq_one_letter_code
_entity_poly.pdbx_strand_id
1 'polypeptide(L)'
;MEVRAAHTRLYVSDIATCTEFYRDVLKFNPVIIQIEKGYAEFEIGQMRLSLFRQQEMAEILRTTDQPATAECQDKFGLILAVIDIDSYLS
;
A
#
# COMPACT_ATOMS: atom_id res chain seq x y z
N MET A 1 -22.31 6.53 4.51
CA MET A 1 -20.85 6.50 4.36
C MET A 1 -20.46 7.50 3.27
N GLU A 2 -20.04 8.70 3.67
CA GLU A 2 -19.48 9.69 2.74
C GLU A 2 -17.97 9.47 2.62
N VAL A 3 -17.51 9.11 1.41
CA VAL A 3 -16.08 8.87 1.11
C VAL A 3 -15.47 10.15 0.58
N ARG A 4 -14.43 10.65 1.25
CA ARG A 4 -13.73 11.88 0.85
C ARG A 4 -12.58 11.64 -0.12
N ALA A 5 -11.91 10.50 0.01
CA ALA A 5 -10.81 10.12 -0.86
C ALA A 5 -10.64 8.60 -0.87
N ALA A 6 -10.07 8.09 -1.95
CA ALA A 6 -9.65 6.70 -2.07
C ALA A 6 -8.19 6.67 -2.47
N HIS A 7 -7.39 5.85 -1.80
CA HIS A 7 -6.01 5.59 -2.18
C HIS A 7 -5.76 4.09 -2.31
N THR A 8 -4.94 3.74 -3.28
CA THR A 8 -4.59 2.35 -3.58
C THR A 8 -3.27 2.03 -2.89
N ARG A 9 -3.24 0.92 -2.16
CA ARG A 9 -2.02 0.36 -1.58
C ARG A 9 -1.68 -0.93 -2.30
N LEU A 10 -0.52 -0.99 -2.93
CA LEU A 10 -0.01 -2.21 -3.55
C LEU A 10 0.91 -2.92 -2.57
N TYR A 11 0.73 -4.23 -2.46
CA TYR A 11 1.62 -5.08 -1.67
C TYR A 11 2.68 -5.67 -2.59
N VAL A 12 3.94 -5.32 -2.36
CA VAL A 12 5.07 -5.67 -3.23
C VAL A 12 6.04 -6.59 -2.51
N SER A 13 6.65 -7.52 -3.25
CA SER A 13 7.68 -8.43 -2.71
C SER A 13 9.03 -7.72 -2.52
N ASP A 14 9.41 -6.84 -3.46
CA ASP A 14 10.61 -6.01 -3.40
C ASP A 14 10.26 -4.53 -3.44
N ILE A 15 10.28 -3.90 -2.27
CA ILE A 15 9.96 -2.48 -2.13
C ILE A 15 10.99 -1.57 -2.82
N ALA A 16 12.27 -1.94 -2.85
CA ALA A 16 13.32 -1.10 -3.41
C ALA A 16 13.19 -1.05 -4.93
N THR A 17 13.14 -2.22 -5.56
CA THR A 17 13.00 -2.36 -7.01
C THR A 17 11.70 -1.75 -7.51
N CYS A 18 10.58 -1.98 -6.80
CA CYS A 18 9.31 -1.35 -7.18
C CYS A 18 9.37 0.17 -7.02
N THR A 19 9.95 0.71 -5.94
CA THR A 19 10.07 2.17 -5.74
C THR A 19 10.90 2.79 -6.86
N GLU A 20 12.02 2.17 -7.25
CA GLU A 20 12.83 2.60 -8.39
C GLU A 20 12.03 2.59 -9.69
N PHE A 21 11.26 1.53 -9.96
CA PHE A 21 10.41 1.48 -11.15
C PHE A 21 9.40 2.64 -11.21
N TYR A 22 8.62 2.85 -10.14
CA TYR A 22 7.60 3.89 -10.11
C TYR A 22 8.19 5.32 -10.14
N ARG A 23 9.34 5.53 -9.50
CA ARG A 23 10.04 6.83 -9.48
C ARG A 23 10.82 7.11 -10.76
N ASP A 24 11.63 6.16 -11.22
CA ASP A 24 12.66 6.40 -12.22
C ASP A 24 12.23 5.99 -13.62
N VAL A 25 11.34 5.00 -13.77
CA VAL A 25 10.80 4.60 -15.07
C VAL A 25 9.50 5.34 -15.37
N LEU A 26 8.53 5.27 -14.46
CA LEU A 26 7.22 5.91 -14.64
C LEU A 26 7.19 7.39 -14.25
N LYS A 27 8.26 7.90 -13.63
CA LYS A 27 8.42 9.32 -13.27
C LYS A 27 7.31 9.85 -12.36
N PHE A 28 6.77 9.01 -11.48
CA PHE A 28 5.81 9.46 -10.48
C PHE A 28 6.49 10.27 -9.39
N ASN A 29 5.78 11.27 -8.87
CA ASN A 29 6.32 12.14 -7.84
C ASN A 29 6.30 11.42 -6.49
N PRO A 30 7.47 11.15 -5.88
CA PRO A 30 7.51 10.52 -4.58
C PRO A 30 7.08 11.54 -3.52
N VAL A 31 6.20 11.11 -2.62
CA VAL A 31 5.79 11.90 -1.45
C VAL A 31 6.59 11.47 -0.24
N ILE A 32 6.79 10.16 -0.08
CA ILE A 32 7.61 9.57 0.98
C ILE A 32 8.22 8.26 0.49
N ILE A 33 9.49 8.04 0.82
CA ILE A 33 10.21 6.81 0.53
C ILE A 33 10.92 6.37 1.80
N GLN A 34 10.54 5.21 2.32
CA GLN A 34 11.10 4.58 3.51
C GLN A 34 11.34 3.10 3.23
N ILE A 35 12.30 2.83 2.34
CA ILE A 35 12.66 1.47 1.89
C ILE A 35 12.93 0.52 3.06
N GLU A 36 13.66 1.00 4.07
CA GLU A 36 13.99 0.23 5.29
C GLU A 36 12.74 -0.20 6.06
N LYS A 37 11.69 0.63 6.05
CA LYS A 37 10.40 0.34 6.69
C LYS A 37 9.40 -0.35 5.76
N GLY A 38 9.84 -0.77 4.58
CA GLY A 38 8.96 -1.43 3.62
C GLY A 38 7.87 -0.53 3.01
N TYR A 39 8.03 0.80 3.02
CA TYR A 39 6.99 1.73 2.59
C TYR A 39 7.47 2.76 1.58
N ALA A 40 6.65 3.05 0.58
CA ALA A 40 6.79 4.20 -0.30
C ALA A 40 5.43 4.74 -0.71
N GLU A 41 5.35 6.02 -1.05
CA GLU A 41 4.13 6.66 -1.50
C GLU A 41 4.42 7.65 -2.61
N PHE A 42 3.53 7.66 -3.60
CA PHE A 42 3.62 8.48 -4.78
C PHE A 42 2.32 9.26 -4.99
N GLU A 43 2.48 10.45 -5.53
CA GLU A 43 1.37 11.25 -6.05
C GLU A 43 1.22 11.01 -7.55
N ILE A 44 0.00 10.67 -7.96
CA ILE A 44 -0.39 10.43 -9.36
C ILE A 44 -1.64 11.27 -9.63
N GLY A 45 -1.46 12.46 -10.19
CA GLY A 45 -2.55 13.40 -10.40
C GLY A 45 -3.19 13.80 -9.06
N GLN A 46 -4.45 13.43 -8.85
CA GLN A 46 -5.18 13.69 -7.59
C GLN A 46 -5.23 12.46 -6.66
N MET A 47 -4.49 11.40 -6.97
CA MET A 47 -4.52 10.13 -6.23
C MET A 47 -3.18 9.88 -5.52
N ARG A 48 -3.26 9.13 -4.42
CA ARG A 48 -2.10 8.55 -3.75
C ARG A 48 -1.99 7.07 -4.07
N LEU A 49 -0.79 6.66 -4.45
CA LEU A 49 -0.40 5.27 -4.62
C LEU A 49 0.64 4.93 -3.56
N SER A 50 0.29 4.03 -2.65
CA SER A 50 1.22 3.51 -1.64
C SER A 50 1.77 2.16 -2.06
N LEU A 51 3.04 1.92 -1.81
CA LEU A 51 3.67 0.60 -1.87
C LEU A 51 3.96 0.15 -0.44
N PHE A 52 3.65 -1.10 -0.14
CA PHE A 52 3.91 -1.70 1.16
C PHE A 52 4.53 -3.08 0.95
N ARG A 53 5.60 -3.42 1.67
CA ARG A 53 6.24 -4.73 1.56
C ARG A 53 5.27 -5.81 2.04
N GLN A 54 5.03 -6.83 1.23
CA GLN A 54 4.12 -7.95 1.54
C GLN A 54 4.45 -8.59 2.89
N GLN A 55 5.73 -8.76 3.18
CA GLN A 55 6.21 -9.42 4.40
C GLN A 55 5.78 -8.70 5.68
N GLU A 56 5.82 -7.37 5.68
CA GLU A 56 5.35 -6.55 6.81
C GLU A 56 3.83 -6.68 7.02
N MET A 57 3.06 -6.91 5.94
CA MET A 57 1.62 -7.15 6.03
C MET A 57 1.31 -8.58 6.51
N ALA A 58 2.12 -9.55 6.08
CA ALA A 58 2.01 -10.94 6.55
C ALA A 58 2.20 -11.05 8.07
N GLU A 59 3.09 -10.25 8.65
CA GLU A 59 3.27 -10.15 10.10
C GLU A 59 2.03 -9.59 10.80
N ILE A 60 1.44 -8.51 10.26
CA ILE A 60 0.21 -7.90 10.78
C ILE A 60 -0.98 -8.87 10.72
N LEU A 61 -1.07 -9.65 9.63
CA LEU A 61 -2.14 -10.63 9.41
C LEU A 61 -1.87 -12.00 10.04
N ARG A 62 -0.70 -12.20 10.68
CA ARG A 62 -0.24 -13.48 11.25
C ARG A 62 -0.24 -14.64 10.25
N THR A 63 0.09 -14.35 8.98
CA THR A 63 0.20 -15.34 7.90
C THR A 63 1.64 -15.68 7.54
N THR A 64 2.59 -15.32 8.41
CA THR A 64 4.04 -15.53 8.23
C THR A 64 4.46 -16.98 7.97
N ASP A 65 3.68 -17.96 8.41
CA ASP A 65 3.94 -19.39 8.18
C ASP A 65 3.54 -19.89 6.78
N GLN A 66 2.94 -19.03 5.95
CA GLN A 66 2.52 -19.39 4.60
C GLN A 66 3.59 -19.01 3.55
N PRO A 67 3.77 -19.80 2.48
CA PRO A 67 4.72 -19.49 1.42
C PRO A 67 4.45 -18.10 0.84
N ALA A 68 5.51 -17.32 0.58
CA ALA A 68 5.41 -16.00 -0.08
C ALA A 68 4.75 -16.07 -1.48
N THR A 69 4.73 -17.26 -2.09
CA THR A 69 4.10 -17.58 -3.37
C THR A 69 2.67 -18.12 -3.25
N ALA A 70 2.16 -18.34 -2.03
CA ALA A 70 0.78 -18.77 -1.83
C ALA A 70 -0.17 -17.63 -2.22
N GLU A 71 -1.27 -17.96 -2.88
CA GLU A 71 -2.35 -17.03 -3.28
C GLU A 71 -3.02 -16.27 -2.13
N CYS A 72 -2.53 -16.43 -0.90
CA CYS A 72 -3.10 -15.91 0.35
C CYS A 72 -2.54 -14.55 0.79
N GLN A 73 -1.64 -13.94 0.00
CA GLN A 73 -1.14 -12.58 0.23
C GLN A 73 -2.00 -11.61 -0.59
N ASP A 74 -2.75 -10.73 0.09
CA ASP A 74 -3.49 -9.65 -0.59
C ASP A 74 -2.57 -8.93 -1.57
N LYS A 75 -3.03 -8.69 -2.79
CA LYS A 75 -2.22 -8.05 -3.84
C LYS A 75 -2.29 -6.53 -3.79
N PHE A 76 -3.43 -6.02 -3.34
CA PHE A 76 -3.66 -4.60 -3.14
C PHE A 76 -4.78 -4.39 -2.11
N GLY A 77 -4.75 -3.23 -1.46
CA GLY A 77 -5.83 -2.72 -0.63
C GLY A 77 -6.37 -1.42 -1.20
N LEU A 78 -7.68 -1.24 -1.14
CA LEU A 78 -8.32 0.05 -1.39
C LEU A 78 -8.66 0.68 -0.04
N ILE A 79 -8.11 1.85 0.22
CA ILE A 79 -8.30 2.54 1.49
C ILE A 79 -9.21 3.73 1.23
N LEU A 80 -10.36 3.74 1.92
CA LEU A 80 -11.37 4.79 1.82
C LEU A 80 -11.27 5.70 3.04
N ALA A 81 -10.98 6.98 2.81
CA ALA A 81 -11.04 7.99 3.84
C ALA A 81 -12.51 8.42 4.02
N VAL A 82 -13.06 8.14 5.20
CA VAL A 82 -14.42 8.52 5.59
C VAL A 82 -14.38 9.61 6.66
N ILE A 83 -15.47 10.37 6.78
CA ILE A 83 -15.56 11.51 7.72
C ILE A 83 -15.47 11.07 9.18
N ASP A 84 -16.13 9.95 9.48
CA ASP A 84 -16.29 9.42 10.83
C ASP A 84 -16.49 7.92 10.68
N ILE A 85 -15.73 7.10 11.40
CA ILE A 85 -15.86 5.65 11.38
C ILE A 85 -16.84 5.14 12.45
N ASP A 86 -16.93 5.85 13.58
CA ASP A 86 -17.73 5.48 14.75
C ASP A 86 -19.22 5.64 14.45
N SER A 87 -19.58 6.66 13.68
CA SER A 87 -20.97 6.88 13.22
C SER A 87 -21.56 5.76 12.35
N TYR A 88 -20.74 4.81 11.87
CA TYR A 88 -21.15 3.71 11.00
C TYR A 88 -20.93 2.31 11.61
N LEU A 89 -20.44 2.22 12.85
CA LEU A 89 -20.20 0.94 13.55
C LEU A 89 -21.34 0.56 14.52
N SER A 90 -22.46 1.27 14.48
CA SER A 90 -23.64 1.07 15.35
C SER A 90 -24.73 0.20 14.71
#